data_AF-A0A6I3ZL11-F1
#
_entry.id   AF-A0A6I3ZL11-F1
#
_cell.length_a   1.000
_cell.length_b   1.000
_cell.length_c   1.000
_cell.angle_alpha   90.00
_cell.angle_beta   90.00
_cell.angle_gamma   90.00
#
_symmetry.space_group_name_H-M   'P 1'
#
loop_
_entity.id
_entity.type
_entity.pdbx_description
1 polymer ?
#
loop_
_entity_poly.entity_id
_entity_poly.type
_entity_poly.pdbx_seq_one_letter_code
_entity_poly.pdbx_strand_id
1 'polypeptide(L)'
;MPKIASVISLPTNKVEPEQPPKNESKEPGPAEQNVLDMVAREPEKAADHPADVVAAIAVGRLMDDPRTYGAMADRLSREYRAACAAAFSGPRKKSRSRLAAISRMTENTPNTQARQAT
;
A
#
# COMPACT_ATOMS: atom_id res chain seq x y z
N MET A 1 47.71 3.96 50.54
CA MET A 1 46.89 4.68 49.56
C MET A 1 46.84 3.88 48.26
N PRO A 2 45.68 3.34 47.83
CA PRO A 2 45.58 2.65 46.55
C PRO A 2 44.97 3.58 45.49
N LYS A 3 45.64 3.74 44.35
CA LYS A 3 45.08 4.40 43.15
C LYS A 3 45.69 3.78 41.91
N ILE A 4 45.00 2.81 41.30
CA ILE A 4 45.07 2.61 39.85
C ILE A 4 43.67 2.18 39.39
N ALA A 5 42.87 3.15 38.98
CA ALA A 5 41.66 2.90 38.20
C ALA A 5 42.13 2.58 36.77
N SER A 6 41.97 1.34 36.35
CA SER A 6 42.28 0.89 35.00
C SER A 6 41.22 1.44 34.05
N VAL A 7 41.57 2.47 33.28
CA VAL A 7 40.69 3.03 32.26
C VAL A 7 40.76 2.10 31.04
N ILE A 8 39.71 1.30 30.85
CA ILE A 8 39.53 0.49 29.66
C ILE A 8 39.12 1.44 28.53
N SER A 9 40.05 1.72 27.62
CA SER A 9 39.73 2.38 26.36
C SER A 9 38.91 1.43 25.49
N LEU A 10 37.60 1.69 25.36
CA LEU A 10 36.81 1.03 24.31
C LEU A 10 37.34 1.53 22.95
N PRO A 11 37.63 0.64 21.98
CA PRO A 11 37.81 1.08 20.61
C PRO A 11 36.46 1.62 20.13
N THR A 12 36.39 2.93 19.93
CA THR A 12 35.33 3.59 19.16
C THR A 12 35.43 3.06 17.74
N ASN A 13 34.78 1.91 17.51
CA ASN A 13 34.53 1.38 16.19
C ASN A 13 33.72 2.47 15.47
N LYS A 14 34.40 3.24 14.60
CA LYS A 14 33.74 4.21 13.75
C LYS A 14 32.87 3.41 12.78
N VAL A 15 31.63 3.19 13.18
CA VAL A 15 30.57 2.83 12.24
C VAL A 15 30.41 4.07 11.38
N GLU A 16 31.14 4.12 10.27
CA GLU A 16 30.85 5.01 9.16
C GLU A 16 29.35 4.84 8.86
N PRO A 17 28.56 5.93 8.83
CA PRO A 17 27.20 5.82 8.38
C PRO A 17 27.26 5.36 6.93
N GLU A 18 26.88 4.10 6.69
CA GLU A 18 26.68 3.53 5.37
C GLU A 18 25.74 4.49 4.63
N GLN A 19 26.29 5.27 3.70
CA GLN A 19 25.48 6.19 2.91
C GLN A 19 24.42 5.33 2.21
N PRO A 20 23.13 5.69 2.28
CA PRO A 20 22.12 4.96 1.53
C PRO A 20 22.56 4.92 0.06
N PRO A 21 22.38 3.78 -0.63
CA PRO A 21 22.82 3.64 -2.01
C PRO A 21 22.32 4.84 -2.79
N LYS A 22 23.25 5.50 -3.52
CA LYS A 22 22.92 6.62 -4.40
C LYS A 22 21.75 6.17 -5.26
N ASN A 23 20.59 6.74 -4.99
CA ASN A 23 19.38 6.52 -5.75
C ASN A 23 19.67 7.18 -7.10
N GLU A 24 20.27 6.44 -8.03
CA GLU A 24 20.37 6.87 -9.42
C GLU A 24 18.92 7.13 -9.84
N SER A 25 18.61 8.41 -10.04
CA SER A 25 17.30 8.89 -10.48
C SER A 25 17.05 8.32 -11.87
N LYS A 26 16.67 7.04 -11.93
CA LYS A 26 16.23 6.40 -13.14
C LYS A 26 14.99 7.18 -13.57
N GLU A 27 15.03 7.72 -14.78
CA GLU A 27 13.87 8.41 -15.33
C GLU A 27 12.67 7.45 -15.27
N PRO A 28 11.50 7.94 -14.86
CA PRO A 28 10.31 7.11 -14.76
C PRO A 28 10.01 6.49 -16.13
N GLY A 29 9.74 5.19 -16.11
CA GLY A 29 9.29 4.49 -17.31
C GLY A 29 7.88 4.95 -17.74
N PRO A 30 7.41 4.53 -18.92
CA PRO A 30 6.12 4.97 -19.45
C PRO A 30 4.92 4.61 -18.56
N ALA A 31 4.94 3.46 -17.88
CA ALA A 31 3.86 3.10 -16.96
C ALA A 31 3.95 3.91 -15.66
N GLU A 32 5.13 4.07 -15.07
CA GLU A 32 5.33 4.95 -13.91
C GLU A 32 4.91 6.40 -14.21
N GLN A 33 5.32 6.94 -15.35
CA GLN A 33 5.02 8.31 -15.75
C GLN A 33 3.50 8.54 -15.90
N ASN A 34 2.77 7.55 -16.44
CA ASN A 34 1.31 7.65 -16.55
C ASN A 34 0.63 7.80 -15.17
N VAL A 35 1.11 7.09 -14.15
CA VAL A 35 0.58 7.26 -12.78
C VAL A 35 0.89 8.66 -12.25
N LEU A 36 2.11 9.16 -12.46
CA LEU A 36 2.50 10.52 -12.06
C LEU A 36 1.65 11.60 -12.77
N ASP A 37 1.37 11.42 -14.06
CA ASP A 37 0.50 12.31 -14.84
C ASP A 37 -0.94 12.28 -14.30
N MET A 38 -1.44 11.12 -13.87
CA MET A 38 -2.74 11.00 -13.23
C MET A 38 -2.78 11.73 -11.88
N VAL A 39 -1.73 11.61 -11.06
CA VAL A 39 -1.59 12.38 -9.80
C VAL A 39 -1.59 13.87 -10.07
N ALA A 40 -0.90 14.33 -11.12
CA ALA A 40 -0.86 15.74 -11.48
C ALA A 40 -2.22 16.27 -11.98
N ARG A 41 -3.01 15.43 -12.65
CA ARG A 41 -4.36 15.78 -13.13
C ARG A 41 -5.41 15.76 -12.04
N GLU A 42 -5.32 14.81 -11.11
CA GLU A 42 -6.32 14.58 -10.06
C GLU A 42 -5.67 14.50 -8.66
N PRO A 43 -5.02 15.59 -8.19
CA PRO A 43 -4.27 15.56 -6.93
C PRO A 43 -5.17 15.31 -5.71
N GLU A 44 -6.43 15.75 -5.75
CA GLU A 44 -7.38 15.53 -4.66
C GLU A 44 -7.66 14.05 -4.43
N LYS A 45 -7.87 13.27 -5.50
CA LYS A 45 -8.09 11.82 -5.38
C LYS A 45 -6.83 11.07 -4.96
N ALA A 46 -5.67 11.50 -5.47
CA ALA A 46 -4.39 10.94 -5.05
C ALA A 46 -4.13 11.17 -3.56
N ALA A 47 -4.55 12.33 -3.03
CA ALA A 47 -4.43 12.66 -1.61
C ALA A 47 -5.37 11.84 -0.72
N ASP A 48 -6.52 11.41 -1.22
CA ASP A 48 -7.44 10.52 -0.48
C ASP A 48 -6.85 9.11 -0.28
N HIS A 49 -6.04 8.64 -1.22
CA HIS A 49 -5.52 7.27 -1.26
C HIS A 49 -4.00 7.19 -1.59
N PRO A 50 -3.12 7.79 -0.77
CA PRO A 50 -1.69 7.88 -1.08
C PRO A 50 -0.99 6.52 -1.13
N ALA A 51 -1.45 5.56 -0.31
CA ALA A 51 -0.90 4.19 -0.32
C ALA A 51 -1.20 3.46 -1.64
N ASP A 52 -2.38 3.67 -2.21
CA ASP A 52 -2.76 3.06 -3.49
C ASP A 52 -2.00 3.69 -4.66
N VAL A 53 -1.70 4.99 -4.59
CA VAL A 53 -0.82 5.69 -5.55
C VAL A 53 0.60 5.11 -5.51
N VAL A 54 1.17 4.92 -4.32
CA VAL A 54 2.50 4.29 -4.16
C VAL A 54 2.50 2.87 -4.72
N ALA A 55 1.44 2.09 -4.48
CA ALA A 55 1.30 0.76 -5.04
C ALA A 55 1.22 0.80 -6.58
N ALA A 56 0.45 1.72 -7.16
CA ALA A 56 0.34 1.90 -8.60
C ALA A 56 1.70 2.25 -9.24
N ILE A 57 2.48 3.14 -8.62
CA ILE A 57 3.85 3.48 -9.06
C ILE A 57 4.76 2.24 -9.00
N ALA A 58 4.71 1.48 -7.89
CA ALA A 58 5.53 0.28 -7.73
C ALA A 58 5.22 -0.79 -8.79
N VAL A 59 3.93 -1.01 -9.09
CA VAL A 59 3.52 -1.95 -10.15
C VAL A 59 3.88 -1.41 -11.54
N GLY A 60 3.75 -0.09 -11.77
CA GLY A 60 4.20 0.56 -12.99
C GLY A 60 5.69 0.33 -13.26
N ARG A 61 6.53 0.50 -12.24
CA ARG A 61 7.98 0.18 -12.32
C ARG A 61 8.27 -1.27 -12.68
N LEU A 62 7.49 -2.22 -12.15
CA LEU A 62 7.62 -3.64 -12.47
C LEU A 62 7.17 -3.95 -13.90
N MET A 63 6.19 -3.23 -14.43
CA MET A 63 5.77 -3.32 -15.83
C MET A 63 6.81 -2.73 -16.80
N ASP A 64 7.47 -1.66 -16.40
CA ASP A 64 8.52 -1.01 -17.19
C ASP A 64 9.86 -1.78 -17.17
N ASP A 65 10.00 -2.76 -16.27
CA ASP A 65 11.16 -3.65 -16.23
C ASP A 65 11.02 -4.80 -17.24
N PRO A 66 11.82 -4.83 -18.33
CA PRO A 66 11.73 -5.87 -19.34
C PRO A 66 12.05 -7.28 -18.82
N ARG A 67 12.79 -7.40 -17.70
CA ARG A 67 13.12 -8.70 -17.10
C ARG A 67 11.92 -9.32 -16.38
N THR A 68 11.11 -8.46 -15.76
CA THR A 68 9.99 -8.88 -14.92
C THR A 68 8.70 -8.97 -15.72
N TYR A 69 8.49 -8.02 -16.64
CA TYR A 69 7.28 -7.96 -17.45
C TYR A 69 7.09 -9.20 -18.35
N GLY A 70 8.14 -9.67 -19.02
CA GLY A 70 8.01 -10.76 -20.01
C GLY A 70 7.41 -12.06 -19.46
N ALA A 71 7.70 -12.41 -18.20
CA ALA A 71 7.21 -13.64 -17.57
C ALA A 71 5.83 -13.49 -16.88
N MET A 72 5.43 -12.26 -16.56
CA MET A 72 4.23 -11.98 -15.75
C MET A 72 3.32 -10.90 -16.36
N ALA A 73 3.46 -10.61 -17.66
CA ALA A 73 2.83 -9.48 -18.34
C ALA A 73 1.32 -9.37 -18.09
N ASP A 74 0.61 -10.49 -18.21
CA ASP A 74 -0.85 -10.52 -18.00
C ASP A 74 -1.25 -10.23 -16.56
N ARG A 75 -0.49 -10.77 -15.60
CA ARG A 75 -0.73 -10.56 -14.17
C ARG A 75 -0.44 -9.13 -13.78
N LEU A 76 0.74 -8.61 -14.17
CA LEU A 76 1.15 -7.24 -13.90
C LEU A 76 0.21 -6.23 -14.55
N SER A 77 -0.25 -6.47 -15.78
CA SER A 77 -1.22 -5.60 -16.44
C SER A 77 -2.56 -5.52 -15.69
N ARG A 78 -3.02 -6.64 -15.11
CA ARG A 78 -4.25 -6.66 -14.29
C ARG A 78 -4.05 -5.97 -12.96
N GLU A 79 -2.92 -6.23 -12.29
CA GLU A 79 -2.56 -5.61 -11.02
C GLU A 79 -2.39 -4.09 -11.18
N TYR A 80 -1.75 -3.63 -12.25
CA TYR A 80 -1.58 -2.22 -12.57
C TYR A 80 -2.93 -1.51 -12.77
N ARG A 81 -3.82 -2.08 -13.59
CA ARG A 81 -5.17 -1.53 -13.78
C ARG A 81 -5.96 -1.49 -12.46
N ALA A 82 -5.83 -2.52 -11.62
CA ALA A 82 -6.51 -2.57 -10.34
C ALA A 82 -5.96 -1.51 -9.36
N ALA A 83 -4.65 -1.30 -9.33
CA ALA A 83 -3.99 -0.29 -8.51
C ALA A 83 -4.38 1.14 -8.95
N CYS A 84 -4.34 1.43 -10.25
CA CYS A 84 -4.80 2.72 -10.78
C CYS A 84 -6.30 2.95 -10.51
N ALA A 85 -7.13 1.91 -10.66
CA ALA A 85 -8.53 2.03 -10.31
C ALA A 85 -8.72 2.27 -8.80
N ALA A 86 -7.98 1.60 -7.92
CA ALA A 86 -8.07 1.85 -6.48
C ALA A 86 -7.67 3.29 -6.11
N ALA A 87 -6.61 3.81 -6.72
CA ALA A 87 -6.09 5.14 -6.45
C ALA A 87 -6.97 6.29 -7.00
N PHE A 88 -7.61 6.09 -8.18
CA PHE A 88 -8.25 7.20 -8.92
C PHE A 88 -9.73 6.98 -9.26
N SER A 89 -10.26 5.76 -9.09
CA SER A 89 -11.71 5.55 -9.17
C SER A 89 -12.32 6.02 -7.85
N GLY A 90 -13.23 6.99 -7.93
CA GLY A 90 -13.87 7.62 -6.78
C GLY A 90 -14.59 6.61 -5.87
N PRO A 91 -15.21 7.08 -4.77
CA PRO A 91 -15.57 6.25 -3.62
C PRO A 91 -16.18 4.93 -4.05
N ARG A 92 -15.41 3.84 -3.91
CA ARG A 92 -15.90 2.48 -4.17
C ARG A 92 -17.08 2.33 -3.23
N LYS A 93 -18.30 2.36 -3.77
CA LYS A 93 -19.52 2.14 -3.00
C LYS A 93 -19.29 0.84 -2.25
N LYS A 94 -18.90 0.91 -0.97
CA LYS A 94 -19.05 -0.21 -0.03
C LYS A 94 -20.46 -0.65 -0.29
N SER A 95 -20.63 -1.88 -0.76
CA SER A 95 -21.92 -2.44 -1.11
C SER A 95 -22.83 -2.27 0.10
N ARG A 96 -23.55 -1.14 0.17
CA ARG A 96 -24.55 -0.85 1.18
C ARG A 96 -25.64 -1.92 1.09
N SER A 97 -25.76 -2.54 -0.09
CA SER A 97 -26.50 -3.75 -0.39
C SER A 97 -26.08 -4.99 0.43
N ARG A 98 -24.79 -5.23 0.72
CA ARG A 98 -24.38 -6.41 1.52
C ARG A 98 -24.66 -6.22 3.01
N LEU A 99 -24.40 -5.03 3.55
CA LEU A 99 -24.79 -4.71 4.94
C LEU A 99 -26.32 -4.64 5.10
N ALA A 100 -27.04 -4.04 4.15
CA ALA A 100 -28.51 -4.02 4.16
C ALA A 100 -29.11 -5.43 4.03
N ALA A 101 -28.50 -6.32 3.25
CA ALA A 101 -28.95 -7.72 3.15
C ALA A 101 -28.73 -8.48 4.46
N ILE A 102 -27.61 -8.25 5.16
CA ILE A 102 -27.34 -8.85 6.47
C ILE A 102 -28.33 -8.32 7.51
N SER A 103 -28.56 -7.00 7.58
CA SER A 103 -29.53 -6.42 8.52
C SER A 103 -30.94 -6.97 8.33
N ARG A 104 -31.39 -7.18 7.07
CA ARG A 104 -32.70 -7.78 6.77
C ARG A 104 -32.82 -9.25 7.16
N MET A 105 -31.72 -10.02 7.14
CA MET A 105 -31.73 -11.41 7.61
C MET A 105 -31.79 -11.50 9.14
N THR A 106 -31.16 -10.57 9.86
CA THR A 106 -31.21 -10.54 11.33
C THR A 106 -32.55 -10.06 11.88
N GLU A 107 -33.26 -9.16 11.19
CA GLU A 107 -34.59 -8.68 11.59
C GLU A 107 -35.71 -9.74 11.42
N ASN A 108 -35.49 -10.74 10.55
CA ASN A 108 -36.46 -11.82 10.28
C ASN A 108 -36.18 -13.11 11.07
N THR A 109 -35.37 -13.06 12.12
CA THR A 109 -35.29 -14.19 13.06
C THR A 109 -36.39 -14.01 14.09
N PRO A 110 -37.53 -14.73 14.01
CA PRO A 110 -38.53 -14.66 15.06
C PRO A 110 -37.87 -15.11 16.37
N ASN A 111 -37.87 -14.20 17.34
CA ASN A 111 -37.51 -14.44 18.73
C ASN A 111 -38.43 -15.54 19.28
N THR A 112 -38.02 -16.80 19.10
CA THR A 112 -38.76 -17.98 19.55
C THR A 112 -38.37 -18.31 20.99
N GLN A 113 -38.29 -17.29 21.86
CA GLN A 113 -38.02 -17.46 23.29
C GLN A 113 -38.89 -16.55 24.18
N ALA A 114 -40.07 -16.15 23.71
CA ALA A 114 -41.05 -15.47 24.56
C ALA A 114 -42.39 -16.19 24.52
N ARG A 115 -42.47 -17.42 25.07
CA ARG A 115 -43.72 -18.12 25.40
C ARG A 115 -43.45 -19.47 26.10
N GLN A 116 -42.93 -19.45 27.32
CA GLN A 116 -43.24 -20.47 28.33
C GLN A 116 -43.41 -19.71 29.65
N ALA A 117 -44.68 -19.46 30.03
CA ALA A 117 -45.33 -20.08 31.20
C ALA A 117 -44.97 -19.29 32.48
N THR A 118 -45.84 -18.38 32.94
CA THR A 118 -46.80 -18.61 34.06
C THR A 118 -46.15 -19.18 35.30
#